data_AF-A0A3S4LGH0-F1
#
_entry.id   AF-A0A3S4LGH0-F1
#
_cell.length_a   1.000
_cell.length_b   1.000
_cell.length_c   1.000
_cell.angle_alpha   90.00
_cell.angle_beta   90.00
_cell.angle_gamma   90.00
#
_symmetry.space_group_name_H-M   'P 1'
#
loop_
_entity.id
_entity.type
_entity.pdbx_description
1 polymer ?
#
loop_
_entity_poly.entity_id
_entity_poly.type
_entity_poly.pdbx_seq_one_letter_code
_entity_poly.pdbx_strand_id
1 'polypeptide(L)'
;MRALLDYLHTYFLSEPQLLFRCGLAPERLAELQREGRAPLPSYRLRCAGAVTSYFGEQALDGELAWYPQAMAEWLIAADHADAATLRARFERRYRTELARLAEQGLPAAEPAGAWTRNGRISWQAATASAPAMARWSRSRPRARWWT
;
A
#
# COMPACT_ATOMS: atom_id res chain seq x y z
N MET A 1 -15.43 -9.89 9.58
CA MET A 1 -15.28 -9.37 8.20
C MET A 1 -15.52 -7.86 8.12
N ARG A 2 -16.63 -7.33 8.66
CA ARG A 2 -16.97 -5.89 8.63
C ARG A 2 -15.84 -4.97 9.12
N ALA A 3 -15.29 -5.20 10.31
CA ALA A 3 -14.21 -4.37 10.85
C ALA A 3 -12.95 -4.29 9.97
N LEU A 4 -12.61 -5.36 9.24
CA LEU A 4 -11.49 -5.34 8.30
C LEU A 4 -11.81 -4.50 7.07
N LEU A 5 -13.00 -4.67 6.49
CA LEU A 5 -13.42 -3.88 5.34
C LEU A 5 -13.49 -2.38 5.71
N ASP A 6 -14.03 -2.05 6.88
CA ASP A 6 -14.09 -0.67 7.37
C ASP A 6 -12.67 -0.07 7.53
N TYR A 7 -11.74 -0.86 8.09
CA TYR A 7 -10.33 -0.47 8.18
C TYR A 7 -9.72 -0.20 6.79
N LEU A 8 -9.93 -1.11 5.83
CA LEU A 8 -9.38 -0.96 4.48
C LEU A 8 -9.99 0.23 3.74
N HIS A 9 -11.29 0.44 3.82
CA HIS A 9 -11.94 1.61 3.25
C HIS A 9 -11.49 2.93 3.90
N THR A 10 -11.08 2.91 5.16
CA THR A 10 -10.62 4.12 5.88
C THR A 10 -9.16 4.47 5.54
N TYR A 11 -8.28 3.47 5.44
CA TYR A 11 -6.83 3.69 5.40
C TYR A 11 -6.15 3.30 4.08
N PHE A 12 -6.86 2.62 3.19
CA PHE A 12 -6.33 2.09 1.94
C PHE A 12 -7.19 2.56 0.76
N LEU A 13 -6.63 2.40 -0.43
CA LEU A 13 -7.31 2.54 -1.72
C LEU A 13 -7.50 1.14 -2.29
N SER A 14 -8.71 0.81 -2.74
CA SER A 14 -8.87 -0.34 -3.63
C SER A 14 -8.14 -0.08 -4.95
N GLU A 15 -7.80 -1.13 -5.70
CA GLU A 15 -7.14 -0.97 -6.99
C GLU A 15 -7.90 -0.03 -7.96
N PRO A 16 -9.23 -0.15 -8.15
CA PRO A 16 -9.97 0.80 -8.97
C PRO A 16 -9.87 2.25 -8.46
N GLN A 17 -9.89 2.46 -7.15
CA GLN A 17 -9.75 3.80 -6.57
C GLN A 17 -8.35 4.39 -6.81
N LEU A 18 -7.30 3.56 -6.70
CA LEU A 18 -5.93 3.96 -6.99
C LEU A 18 -5.78 4.35 -8.47
N LEU A 19 -6.20 3.46 -9.37
CA LEU A 19 -6.11 3.67 -10.81
C LEU A 19 -6.86 4.92 -11.25
N PHE A 20 -8.10 5.10 -10.77
CA PHE A 20 -8.88 6.30 -11.03
C PHE A 20 -8.18 7.57 -10.54
N ARG A 21 -7.68 7.56 -9.30
CA ARG A 21 -7.01 8.73 -8.70
C ARG A 21 -5.71 9.11 -9.42
N CYS A 22 -5.00 8.13 -9.96
CA CYS A 22 -3.74 8.33 -10.67
C CYS A 22 -3.93 8.55 -12.18
N GLY A 23 -5.15 8.40 -12.72
CA GLY A 23 -5.37 8.40 -14.17
C GLY A 23 -4.58 7.29 -14.88
N LEU A 24 -4.40 6.14 -14.20
CA LEU A 24 -3.51 5.06 -14.64
C LEU A 24 -4.33 3.88 -15.17
N ALA A 25 -3.87 3.28 -16.27
CA ALA A 25 -4.42 2.02 -16.76
C ALA A 25 -3.93 0.83 -15.91
N PRO A 26 -4.74 -0.24 -15.71
CA PRO A 26 -4.32 -1.44 -14.97
C PRO A 26 -3.01 -2.04 -15.49
N GLU A 27 -2.81 -2.06 -16.81
CA GLU A 27 -1.65 -2.63 -17.48
C GLU A 27 -0.38 -1.88 -17.09
N ARG A 28 -0.48 -0.55 -17.01
CA ARG A 28 0.65 0.30 -16.63
C ARG A 28 1.06 0.11 -15.18
N LEU A 29 0.09 -0.10 -14.27
CA LEU A 29 0.38 -0.47 -12.90
C LEU A 29 1.12 -1.81 -12.84
N ALA A 30 0.65 -2.81 -13.60
CA ALA A 30 1.28 -4.12 -13.66
C ALA A 30 2.71 -4.06 -14.24
N GLU A 31 2.95 -3.20 -15.24
CA GLU A 31 4.30 -2.93 -15.76
C GLU A 31 5.23 -2.35 -14.72
N LEU A 32 4.82 -1.27 -14.05
CA LEU A 32 5.61 -0.64 -13.01
C LEU A 32 5.93 -1.61 -11.87
N GLN A 33 5.00 -2.49 -11.52
CA GLN A 33 5.23 -3.54 -10.51
C GLN A 33 6.23 -4.59 -10.99
N ARG A 34 6.13 -5.04 -12.25
CA ARG A 34 7.07 -5.99 -12.87
C ARG A 34 8.48 -5.42 -12.96
N GLU A 35 8.59 -4.13 -13.25
CA GLU A 35 9.85 -3.36 -13.27
C GLU A 35 10.41 -3.07 -11.85
N GLY A 36 9.67 -3.42 -10.79
CA GLY A 36 10.07 -3.14 -9.41
C GLY A 36 9.99 -1.66 -9.02
N ARG A 37 9.33 -0.83 -9.84
CA ARG A 37 9.13 0.62 -9.64
C ARG A 37 7.86 0.93 -8.83
N ALA A 38 6.94 -0.01 -8.72
CA ALA A 38 5.74 0.11 -7.88
C ALA A 38 5.63 -1.07 -6.89
N PRO A 39 5.30 -0.82 -5.61
CA PRO A 39 4.96 -1.88 -4.67
C PRO A 39 3.75 -2.72 -5.12
N LEU A 40 3.73 -3.98 -4.68
CA LEU A 40 2.54 -4.84 -4.76
C LEU A 40 1.47 -4.39 -3.74
N PRO A 41 0.20 -4.83 -3.89
CA PRO A 41 -0.84 -4.56 -2.90
C PRO A 41 -0.38 -4.95 -1.49
N SER A 42 -0.82 -4.17 -0.51
CA SER A 42 -0.62 -4.53 0.91
C SER A 42 -1.58 -5.65 1.33
N TYR A 43 -2.78 -5.68 0.75
CA TYR A 43 -3.75 -6.76 0.97
C TYR A 43 -4.37 -7.21 -0.36
N ARG A 44 -4.64 -8.51 -0.44
CA ARG A 44 -5.53 -9.13 -1.44
C ARG A 44 -6.62 -9.85 -0.67
N LEU A 45 -7.87 -9.50 -0.92
CA LEU A 45 -9.03 -10.13 -0.31
C LEU A 45 -9.76 -10.95 -1.35
N ARG A 46 -9.84 -12.26 -1.16
CA ARG A 46 -10.76 -13.10 -1.91
C ARG A 46 -12.17 -12.94 -1.33
N CYS A 47 -13.12 -12.57 -2.17
CA CYS A 47 -14.52 -12.42 -1.83
C CYS A 47 -15.31 -13.46 -2.63
N ALA A 48 -15.95 -14.38 -1.91
CA ALA A 48 -16.85 -15.38 -2.48
C ALA A 48 -18.20 -15.34 -1.76
N GLY A 49 -19.31 -15.46 -2.49
CA GLY A 49 -20.65 -15.44 -1.93
C GLY A 49 -21.74 -15.25 -2.98
N ALA A 50 -22.88 -14.70 -2.56
CA ALA A 50 -23.96 -14.31 -3.44
C ALA A 50 -24.36 -12.86 -3.16
N VAL A 51 -24.72 -12.13 -4.21
CA VAL A 51 -25.27 -10.78 -4.16
C VAL A 51 -26.70 -10.83 -4.64
N THR A 52 -27.62 -10.45 -3.77
CA THR A 52 -29.02 -10.29 -4.12
C THR A 52 -29.27 -8.83 -4.49
N SER A 53 -29.85 -8.60 -5.66
CA SER A 53 -30.28 -7.29 -6.13
C SER A 53 -31.74 -7.36 -6.60
N TYR A 54 -32.31 -6.22 -7.00
CA TYR A 54 -33.62 -6.21 -7.66
C TYR A 54 -33.67 -7.12 -8.89
N PHE A 55 -32.54 -7.29 -9.59
CA PHE A 55 -32.42 -8.16 -10.78
C PHE A 55 -32.21 -9.64 -10.44
N GLY A 56 -32.37 -10.02 -9.17
CA GLY A 56 -32.18 -11.38 -8.69
C GLY A 56 -30.82 -11.59 -8.03
N GLU A 57 -30.49 -12.87 -7.86
CA GLU A 57 -29.26 -13.31 -7.19
C GLU A 57 -28.15 -13.57 -8.21
N GLN A 58 -26.94 -13.16 -7.87
CA GLN A 58 -25.74 -13.38 -8.67
C GLN A 58 -24.63 -13.92 -7.78
N ALA A 59 -23.92 -14.94 -8.26
CA ALA A 59 -22.74 -15.43 -7.56
C ALA A 59 -21.63 -14.36 -7.62
N LEU A 60 -21.00 -14.13 -6.48
CA LEU A 60 -19.81 -13.30 -6.35
C LEU A 60 -18.62 -14.23 -6.16
N ASP A 61 -17.65 -14.17 -7.05
CA ASP A 61 -16.31 -14.73 -6.82
C ASP A 61 -15.30 -13.78 -7.45
N GLY A 62 -14.40 -13.26 -6.63
CA GLY A 62 -13.43 -12.27 -7.08
C GLY A 62 -12.37 -11.95 -6.04
N GLU A 63 -11.39 -11.17 -6.45
CA GLU A 63 -10.31 -10.68 -5.59
C GLU A 63 -10.27 -9.15 -5.60
N LEU A 64 -10.07 -8.56 -4.43
CA LEU A 64 -9.88 -7.12 -4.26
C LEU A 64 -8.46 -6.84 -3.77
N ALA A 65 -7.72 -6.07 -4.54
CA ALA A 65 -6.41 -5.57 -4.16
C ALA A 65 -6.53 -4.20 -3.46
N TRP A 66 -5.73 -4.02 -2.41
CA TRP A 66 -5.72 -2.81 -1.58
C TRP A 66 -4.31 -2.26 -1.41
N TYR A 67 -4.18 -0.96 -1.64
CA TYR A 67 -2.93 -0.21 -1.64
C TYR A 67 -2.95 0.90 -0.59
N PRO A 68 -1.82 1.21 0.07
CA PRO A 68 -1.77 2.32 1.01
C PRO A 68 -2.02 3.63 0.25
N GLN A 69 -2.61 4.64 0.91
CA GLN A 69 -2.95 5.91 0.24
C GLN A 69 -1.75 6.59 -0.42
N ALA A 70 -0.55 6.48 0.17
CA ALA A 70 0.67 7.03 -0.40
C ALA A 70 1.16 6.34 -1.67
N MET A 71 0.55 5.21 -2.06
CA MET A 71 0.79 4.61 -3.37
C MET A 71 0.47 5.59 -4.49
N ALA A 72 -0.55 6.44 -4.33
CA ALA A 72 -0.90 7.43 -5.35
C ALA A 72 0.23 8.45 -5.56
N GLU A 73 0.83 8.96 -4.49
CA GLU A 73 1.98 9.87 -4.56
C GLU A 73 3.23 9.17 -5.10
N TRP A 74 3.41 7.89 -4.75
CA TRP A 74 4.51 7.07 -5.22
C TRP A 74 4.47 6.87 -6.74
N LEU A 75 3.29 6.57 -7.29
CA LEU A 75 3.13 6.30 -8.72
C LEU A 75 3.49 7.50 -9.60
N ILE A 76 3.26 8.73 -9.13
CA ILE A 76 3.72 9.95 -9.82
C ILE A 76 5.25 9.96 -9.96
N ALA A 77 5.98 9.59 -8.89
CA ALA A 77 7.44 9.49 -8.95
C ALA A 77 7.90 8.30 -9.77
N ALA A 78 7.12 7.21 -9.77
CA ALA A 78 7.47 5.98 -10.44
C ALA A 78 7.62 6.16 -11.95
N ASP A 79 6.86 7.04 -12.59
CA ASP A 79 6.96 7.28 -14.04
C ASP A 79 8.28 7.95 -14.46
N HIS A 80 8.93 8.70 -13.57
CA HIS A 80 10.11 9.51 -13.89
C HIS A 80 11.42 8.98 -13.31
N ALA A 81 11.39 7.90 -12.54
CA ALA A 81 12.57 7.33 -11.89
C ALA A 81 12.67 5.82 -12.08
N ASP A 82 13.91 5.32 -12.13
CA ASP A 82 14.18 3.89 -12.15
C ASP A 82 13.95 3.23 -10.78
N ALA A 83 13.96 1.90 -10.75
CA ALA A 83 13.70 1.12 -9.54
C ALA A 83 14.74 1.39 -8.44
N ALA A 84 16.01 1.61 -8.80
CA ALA A 84 17.09 1.84 -7.85
C ALA A 84 16.96 3.21 -7.14
N THR A 85 16.60 4.25 -7.88
CA THR A 85 16.36 5.60 -7.34
C THR A 85 15.16 5.61 -6.42
N LEU A 86 14.07 4.96 -6.83
CA LEU A 86 12.87 4.81 -6.02
C LEU A 86 13.18 4.04 -4.73
N ARG A 87 13.92 2.93 -4.83
CA ARG A 87 14.41 2.14 -3.69
C ARG A 87 15.16 3.01 -2.68
N ALA A 88 16.18 3.73 -3.13
CA ALA A 88 16.98 4.59 -2.27
C ALA A 88 16.14 5.67 -1.59
N ARG A 89 15.18 6.27 -2.32
CA ARG A 89 14.23 7.25 -1.76
C ARG A 89 13.37 6.63 -0.66
N PHE A 90 12.83 5.44 -0.86
CA PHE A 90 12.06 4.73 0.14
C PHE A 90 12.90 4.42 1.38
N GLU A 91 14.08 3.82 1.20
CA GLU A 91 14.96 3.44 2.30
C GLU A 91 15.36 4.62 3.16
N ARG A 92 15.72 5.75 2.53
CA ARG A 92 16.03 6.99 3.25
C ARG A 92 14.86 7.43 4.11
N ARG A 93 13.66 7.53 3.52
CA ARG A 93 12.45 7.95 4.24
C ARG A 93 12.10 6.99 5.38
N TYR A 94 12.21 5.69 5.13
CA TYR A 94 11.96 4.64 6.12
C TYR A 94 12.92 4.75 7.31
N ARG A 95 14.23 4.88 7.06
CA ARG A 95 15.24 5.03 8.13
C ARG A 95 15.03 6.30 8.94
N THR A 96 14.71 7.43 8.30
CA THR A 96 14.38 8.68 9.00
C THR A 96 13.17 8.50 9.91
N GLU A 97 12.11 7.85 9.43
CA GLU A 97 10.91 7.63 10.22
C GLU A 97 11.16 6.65 11.38
N LEU A 98 11.97 5.61 11.15
CA LEU A 98 12.34 4.68 12.21
C LEU A 98 13.13 5.37 13.33
N ALA A 99 14.07 6.26 12.96
CA ALA A 99 14.79 7.08 13.94
C ALA A 99 13.84 8.00 14.72
N ARG A 100 12.90 8.68 14.03
CA ARG A 100 11.88 9.52 14.67
C ARG A 100 11.00 8.74 15.64
N LEU A 101 10.65 7.49 15.32
CA LEU A 101 9.86 6.64 16.21
C LEU A 101 10.68 6.19 17.43
N ALA A 102 11.96 5.89 17.25
CA ALA A 102 12.87 5.56 18.34
C ALA A 102 13.00 6.72 19.34
N GLU A 103 13.10 7.96 18.85
CA GLU A 103 13.09 9.18 19.69
C GLU A 103 11.79 9.33 20.51
N GLN A 104 10.67 8.78 20.03
CA GLN A 104 9.37 8.80 20.71
C GLN A 104 9.20 7.65 21.72
N GLY A 105 10.27 6.90 22.01
CA GLY A 105 10.24 5.76 22.93
C GLY A 105 9.48 4.55 22.37
N LEU A 106 9.15 4.55 21.07
CA LEU A 106 8.62 3.38 20.40
C LEU A 106 9.80 2.52 19.96
N PRO A 107 9.88 1.24 20.39
CA PRO A 107 10.98 0.39 20.00
C PRO A 107 11.01 0.28 18.47
N ALA A 108 12.17 0.52 17.88
CA ALA A 108 12.42 0.15 16.51
C ALA A 108 12.20 -1.36 16.42
N ALA A 109 11.12 -1.79 15.76
CA ALA A 109 10.95 -3.21 15.48
C ALA A 109 12.16 -3.65 14.67
N GLU A 110 12.93 -4.61 15.18
CA GLU A 110 13.99 -5.24 14.38
C GLU A 110 13.35 -5.72 13.06
N PRO A 111 14.01 -5.51 11.91
CA PRO A 111 13.50 -6.05 10.67
C PRO A 111 13.45 -7.58 10.83
N ALA A 112 12.25 -8.13 11.01
CA ALA A 112 12.04 -9.56 11.09
C ALA A 112 12.75 -10.19 9.89
N GLY A 113 13.72 -11.06 10.19
CA GLY A 113 14.65 -11.64 9.24
C GLY A 113 13.98 -12.13 7.96
N ALA A 114 14.74 -12.03 6.88
CA ALA A 114 14.50 -12.60 5.55
C ALA A 114 13.40 -13.68 5.50
N TRP A 115 12.17 -13.28 5.15
CA TRP A 115 11.13 -14.23 4.78
C TRP A 115 11.36 -14.64 3.32
N THR A 116 12.24 -15.61 3.09
CA THR A 116 12.32 -16.33 1.82
C THR A 116 11.23 -17.39 1.78
N ARG A 117 10.24 -17.23 0.90
CA ARG A 117 9.52 -18.37 0.33
C ARG A 117 9.51 -18.19 -1.19
N ASN A 118 10.39 -18.94 -1.86
CA ASN A 118 10.54 -19.06 -3.32
C ASN A 118 11.13 -17.86 -4.09
N GLY A 119 12.34 -17.40 -3.71
CA GLY A 119 13.27 -16.75 -4.66
C GLY A 119 12.83 -15.42 -5.31
N ARG A 120 11.70 -14.83 -4.92
CA ARG A 120 11.29 -13.47 -5.27
C ARG A 120 11.32 -12.60 -4.02
N ILE A 121 12.17 -11.57 -4.02
CA ILE A 121 12.21 -10.57 -2.97
C ILE A 121 10.89 -9.78 -3.05
N SER A 122 9.96 -10.10 -2.16
CA SER A 122 8.77 -9.32 -1.88
C SER A 122 9.13 -8.21 -0.90
N TRP A 123 8.89 -6.95 -1.28
CA TRP A 123 9.14 -5.78 -0.42
C TRP A 123 8.06 -5.57 0.66
N GLN A 124 7.30 -6.60 1.00
CA GLN A 124 6.21 -6.54 1.99
C GLN A 124 6.68 -6.65 3.45
N ALA A 125 7.97 -6.83 3.73
CA ALA A 125 8.42 -6.99 5.12
C ALA A 125 8.48 -5.66 5.93
N ALA A 126 8.42 -4.50 5.29
CA ALA A 126 8.40 -3.21 6.01
C ALA A 126 6.98 -2.73 6.39
N THR A 127 5.93 -3.46 6.00
CA THR A 127 4.53 -3.11 6.31
C THR A 127 3.97 -3.83 7.54
N ALA A 128 4.77 -4.67 8.21
CA ALA A 128 4.40 -5.36 9.44
C ALA A 128 4.51 -4.44 10.68
N SER A 129 3.77 -3.34 10.66
CA SER A 129 3.30 -2.62 11.84
C SER A 129 2.11 -1.78 11.41
N ALA A 130 0.95 -2.43 11.30
CA ALA A 130 -0.34 -1.78 11.11
C ALA A 130 -0.62 -0.57 12.05
N PRO A 131 -0.04 -0.45 13.28
CA PRO A 131 -0.18 0.77 14.08
C PRO A 131 0.63 1.97 13.53
N ALA A 132 1.75 1.73 12.84
CA ALA A 132 2.65 2.79 12.37
C ALA A 132 2.09 3.48 11.12
N MET A 133 1.53 2.74 10.15
CA MET A 133 0.86 3.35 8.98
C MET A 133 -0.50 3.97 9.30
N ALA A 134 -1.29 3.37 10.20
CA ALA A 134 -2.57 3.97 10.62
C ALA A 134 -2.37 5.25 11.45
N ARG A 135 -1.23 5.39 12.15
CA ARG A 135 -0.84 6.63 12.83
C ARG A 135 -0.23 7.65 11.85
N TRP A 136 0.38 7.19 10.75
CA TRP A 136 0.86 8.01 9.64
C TRP A 136 -0.26 8.81 8.94
N SER A 137 -1.48 8.27 8.88
CA SER A 137 -2.65 9.00 8.34
C SER A 137 -3.31 9.95 9.35
N ARG A 138 -3.07 9.78 10.66
CA ARG A 138 -3.69 10.59 11.74
C ARG A 138 -2.84 11.80 12.17
N SER A 139 -1.57 11.85 11.80
CA SER A 139 -0.63 12.87 12.28
C SER A 139 -0.43 14.07 11.35
N ARG A 140 -1.37 14.37 10.44
CA ARG A 140 -1.31 15.62 9.66
C ARG A 140 -2.58 16.47 9.85
N PRO A 141 -2.44 17.71 10.36
CA PRO A 141 -3.47 18.72 10.20
C PRO A 141 -3.68 19.00 8.70
N ARG A 142 -4.90 19.42 8.35
CA ARG A 142 -5.17 20.06 7.05
C ARG A 142 -4.16 21.19 6.79
N ALA A 143 -3.66 21.22 5.56
CA ALA A 143 -3.01 22.33 4.87
C ALA A 143 -1.53 22.64 5.19
N ARG A 144 -0.86 23.04 4.09
CA ARG A 144 0.52 23.57 3.95
C ARG A 144 1.56 22.43 4.09
N TRP A 145 2.52 22.23 3.20
CA TRP A 145 3.52 23.18 2.73
C TRP A 145 4.18 22.65 1.43
N TRP A 146 4.31 23.53 0.44
CA TRP A 146 5.39 23.53 -0.55
C TRP A 146 6.37 24.62 -0.13
N THR A 147 7.65 24.27 -0.01
CA THR A 147 8.86 25.00 -0.41
C THR A 147 9.98 23.98 -0.46
#